data_AF-A0A7S1WMR8-F1
#
_entry.id   AF-A0A7S1WMR8-F1
#
_cell.length_a   1.000
_cell.length_b   1.000
_cell.length_c   1.000
_cell.angle_alpha   90.00
_cell.angle_beta   90.00
_cell.angle_gamma   90.00
#
_symmetry.space_group_name_H-M   'P 1'
#
loop_
_entity.id
_entity.type
_entity.pdbx_description
1 polymer ?
#
loop_
_entity_poly.entity_id
_entity_poly.type
_entity_poly.pdbx_seq_one_letter_code
_entity_poly.pdbx_strand_id
1 'polypeptide(L)'
;NGRYPDRKLHLIARTCITDLMEVAKEAPSAAEELLQDSEAWRKGLIDESQGHCLPTTEHLVNLLLMAPKVAALLLDVLTVNPPVEDPYHHPMPRHARHDMFKFKMCEYTPDTEWKHYEDPSMDKGVGDRFRHTISQRRQDEAQQSQDTDEVTELMGYESRVGRLHIRLLKLPNIVCFDVINALARLSTTEELQVFRRSSVQALLDFSWFHIVRLEYTVNLIIKVLEIAFLLWVTFAPPQTEAGRRIS
;
A
#
# COMPACT_ATOMS: atom_id res chain seq x y z
N ASN A 1 -26.51 -14.53 24.27
CA ASN A 1 -25.45 -15.34 23.64
C ASN A 1 -26.05 -16.55 22.95
N GLY A 2 -26.77 -16.34 21.85
CA GLY A 2 -27.10 -17.44 20.95
C GLY A 2 -25.84 -17.76 20.13
N ARG A 3 -25.26 -18.95 20.31
CA ARG A 3 -24.24 -19.43 19.37
C ARG A 3 -24.93 -19.68 18.04
N TYR A 4 -24.68 -18.83 17.05
CA TYR A 4 -25.03 -19.17 15.68
C TYR A 4 -24.35 -20.50 15.34
N PRO A 5 -25.04 -21.46 14.71
CA PRO A 5 -24.38 -22.65 14.23
C PRO A 5 -23.43 -22.23 13.09
N ASP A 6 -22.14 -22.15 13.40
CA ASP A 6 -21.03 -21.77 12.49
C ASP A 6 -21.18 -22.41 11.09
N ARG A 7 -21.61 -23.67 11.07
CA ARG A 7 -21.79 -24.46 9.85
C ARG A 7 -22.98 -24.11 8.95
N LYS A 8 -23.84 -23.16 9.30
CA LYS A 8 -25.01 -22.78 8.47
C LYS A 8 -25.00 -21.33 8.01
N LEU A 9 -24.07 -20.52 8.50
CA LEU A 9 -23.99 -19.11 8.15
C LEU A 9 -23.73 -18.90 6.65
N HIS A 10 -22.88 -19.72 6.03
CA HIS A 10 -22.59 -19.67 4.60
C HIS A 10 -23.79 -20.01 3.69
N LEU A 11 -24.84 -20.65 4.23
CA LEU A 11 -26.06 -20.97 3.46
C LEU A 11 -27.08 -19.83 3.46
N ILE A 12 -26.94 -18.90 4.41
CA ILE A 12 -27.93 -17.83 4.65
C ILE A 12 -27.37 -16.48 4.24
N ALA A 13 -26.10 -16.23 4.52
CA ALA A 13 -25.43 -15.01 4.13
C ALA A 13 -25.26 -15.00 2.61
N ARG A 14 -25.80 -13.97 1.96
CA ARG A 14 -25.37 -13.66 0.59
C ARG A 14 -23.94 -13.13 0.70
N THR A 15 -23.13 -13.30 -0.34
CA THR A 15 -21.79 -12.71 -0.43
C THR A 15 -21.87 -11.20 -0.65
N CYS A 16 -22.55 -10.51 0.28
CA CYS A 16 -22.86 -9.09 0.27
C CYS A 16 -22.21 -8.41 1.48
N ILE A 17 -21.73 -7.18 1.29
CA ILE A 17 -21.05 -6.42 2.35
C ILE A 17 -21.97 -6.11 3.54
N THR A 18 -23.26 -5.88 3.30
CA THR A 18 -24.23 -5.59 4.38
C THR A 18 -24.40 -6.78 5.32
N ASP A 19 -24.50 -7.99 4.75
CA ASP A 19 -24.64 -9.23 5.52
C ASP A 19 -23.36 -9.48 6.31
N LEU A 20 -22.19 -9.23 5.71
CA LEU A 20 -20.91 -9.31 6.41
C LEU A 20 -20.85 -8.35 7.60
N MET A 21 -21.34 -7.12 7.44
CA MET A 21 -21.35 -6.12 8.52
C MET A 21 -22.28 -6.51 9.66
N GLU A 22 -23.48 -7.02 9.36
CA GLU A 22 -24.42 -7.50 10.38
C GLU A 22 -23.85 -8.72 11.13
N VAL A 23 -23.24 -9.67 10.43
CA VAL A 23 -22.59 -10.83 11.08
C VAL A 23 -21.37 -10.37 11.89
N ALA A 24 -20.57 -9.45 11.37
CA ALA A 24 -19.40 -8.93 12.09
C ALA A 24 -19.78 -8.19 13.37
N LYS A 25 -20.93 -7.50 13.37
CA LYS A 25 -21.47 -6.80 14.54
C LYS A 25 -21.91 -7.77 15.64
N GLU A 26 -22.54 -8.88 15.29
CA GLU A 26 -23.04 -9.87 16.25
C GLU A 26 -21.98 -10.89 16.68
N ALA A 27 -21.17 -11.37 15.74
CA ALA A 27 -20.18 -12.42 15.93
C ALA A 27 -18.96 -12.23 15.00
N PRO A 28 -17.95 -11.43 15.41
CA PRO A 28 -16.75 -11.16 14.59
C PRO A 28 -16.02 -12.43 14.13
N SER A 29 -15.96 -13.47 14.96
CA SER A 29 -15.33 -14.75 14.61
C SER A 29 -16.09 -15.50 13.51
N ALA A 30 -17.42 -15.38 13.45
CA ALA A 30 -18.22 -15.97 12.40
C ALA A 30 -18.05 -15.22 11.07
N ALA A 31 -17.92 -13.89 11.13
CA ALA A 31 -17.58 -13.09 9.96
C ALA A 31 -16.18 -13.39 9.42
N GLU A 32 -15.23 -13.72 10.30
CA GLU A 32 -13.90 -14.21 9.90
C GLU A 32 -14.00 -15.55 9.16
N GLU A 33 -14.80 -16.50 9.67
CA GLU A 33 -15.03 -17.79 9.01
C GLU A 33 -15.74 -17.63 7.65
N LEU A 34 -16.69 -16.70 7.55
CA LEU A 34 -17.35 -16.38 6.28
C LEU A 34 -16.36 -15.95 5.20
N LEU A 35 -15.33 -15.17 5.56
CA LEU A 35 -14.31 -14.69 4.62
C LEU A 35 -13.23 -15.72 4.26
N GLN A 36 -13.28 -16.95 4.80
CA GLN A 36 -12.32 -17.99 4.42
C GLN A 36 -12.42 -18.37 2.93
N ASP A 37 -13.62 -18.34 2.36
CA ASP A 37 -13.82 -18.53 0.92
C ASP A 37 -13.61 -17.22 0.14
N SER A 38 -12.34 -16.80 0.08
CA SER A 38 -11.94 -15.54 -0.56
C SER A 38 -12.31 -15.46 -2.04
N GLU A 39 -12.44 -16.60 -2.75
CA GLU A 39 -12.82 -16.62 -4.15
C GLU A 39 -14.31 -16.39 -4.36
N ALA A 40 -15.16 -17.03 -3.55
CA ALA A 40 -16.60 -16.81 -3.60
C ALA A 40 -16.94 -15.35 -3.27
N TRP A 41 -16.32 -14.78 -2.24
CA TRP A 41 -16.49 -13.37 -1.89
C TRP A 41 -16.02 -12.43 -2.98
N ARG A 42 -14.85 -12.70 -3.58
CA ARG A 42 -14.35 -11.90 -4.69
C ARG A 42 -15.32 -11.91 -5.87
N LYS A 43 -15.85 -13.07 -6.24
CA LYS A 43 -16.86 -13.18 -7.31
C LYS A 43 -18.14 -12.44 -6.94
N GLY A 44 -18.66 -12.64 -5.74
CA GLY A 44 -19.89 -12.01 -5.27
C GLY A 44 -19.82 -10.49 -5.16
N LEU A 45 -18.66 -9.95 -4.76
CA LEU A 45 -18.45 -8.49 -4.66
C LEU A 45 -18.24 -7.81 -6.01
N ILE A 46 -17.79 -8.55 -7.04
CA ILE A 46 -17.58 -8.01 -8.40
C ILE A 46 -18.84 -8.16 -9.26
N ASP A 47 -19.70 -9.14 -8.96
CA ASP A 47 -20.89 -9.44 -9.74
C ASP A 47 -22.00 -8.38 -9.53
N GLU A 48 -21.98 -7.34 -10.37
CA GLU A 48 -23.00 -6.28 -10.39
C GLU A 48 -24.43 -6.80 -10.65
N SER A 49 -24.57 -8.00 -11.23
CA SER A 49 -25.88 -8.57 -11.59
C SER A 49 -26.74 -8.89 -10.36
N GLN A 50 -26.13 -9.05 -9.19
CA GLN A 50 -26.84 -9.37 -7.95
C GLN A 50 -27.43 -8.13 -7.26
N GLY A 51 -27.27 -6.93 -7.84
CA GLY A 51 -27.75 -5.68 -7.26
C GLY A 51 -27.10 -5.34 -5.92
N HIS A 52 -25.94 -5.94 -5.65
CA HIS A 52 -25.20 -5.73 -4.41
C HIS A 52 -24.33 -4.48 -4.51
N CYS A 53 -24.37 -3.65 -3.47
CA CYS A 53 -23.53 -2.47 -3.38
C CYS A 53 -22.07 -2.88 -3.20
N LEU A 54 -21.22 -2.40 -4.11
CA LEU A 54 -19.77 -2.43 -3.93
C LEU A 54 -19.40 -1.89 -2.53
N PRO A 55 -18.40 -2.48 -1.86
CA PRO A 55 -17.99 -2.01 -0.54
C PRO A 55 -17.53 -0.55 -0.66
N THR A 56 -18.21 0.34 0.06
CA THR A 56 -17.84 1.75 0.16
C THR A 56 -16.76 1.93 1.20
N THR A 57 -16.11 3.10 1.18
CA THR A 57 -15.16 3.49 2.23
C THR A 57 -15.82 3.51 3.60
N GLU A 58 -17.08 3.93 3.69
CA GLU A 58 -17.86 3.94 4.94
C GLU A 58 -18.06 2.52 5.50
N HIS A 59 -18.40 1.54 4.65
CA HIS A 59 -18.50 0.14 5.07
C HIS A 59 -17.17 -0.36 5.64
N LEU A 60 -16.05 -0.04 4.98
CA LEU A 60 -14.72 -0.42 5.45
C LEU A 60 -14.35 0.24 6.78
N VAL A 61 -14.63 1.54 6.95
CA VAL A 61 -14.39 2.27 8.21
C VAL A 61 -15.19 1.64 9.35
N ASN A 62 -16.49 1.39 9.12
CA ASN A 62 -17.34 0.77 10.12
C ASN A 62 -16.85 -0.64 10.47
N LEU A 63 -16.45 -1.42 9.47
CA LEU A 63 -15.91 -2.76 9.69
C LEU A 63 -14.57 -2.73 10.43
N LEU A 64 -13.68 -1.77 10.14
CA LEU A 64 -12.43 -1.56 10.88
C LEU A 64 -12.70 -1.22 12.35
N LEU A 65 -13.73 -0.43 12.64
CA LEU A 65 -14.07 -0.05 14.01
C LEU A 65 -14.73 -1.19 14.80
N MET A 66 -15.54 -2.04 14.13
CA MET A 66 -16.29 -3.12 14.77
C MET A 66 -15.52 -4.44 14.85
N ALA A 67 -14.90 -4.84 13.74
CA ALA A 67 -14.26 -6.14 13.56
C ALA A 67 -12.96 -5.99 12.74
N PRO A 68 -11.87 -5.51 13.35
CA PRO A 68 -10.66 -5.08 12.64
C PRO A 68 -10.01 -6.20 11.82
N LYS A 69 -10.02 -7.42 12.35
CA LYS A 69 -9.52 -8.62 11.66
C LYS A 69 -10.31 -8.94 10.39
N VAL A 70 -11.64 -8.84 10.46
CA VAL A 70 -12.55 -9.08 9.33
C VAL A 70 -12.34 -8.03 8.26
N ALA A 71 -12.18 -6.76 8.66
CA ALA A 71 -11.84 -5.67 7.73
C ALA A 71 -10.50 -5.92 7.01
N ALA A 72 -9.49 -6.41 7.73
CA ALA A 72 -8.19 -6.73 7.13
C ALA A 72 -8.29 -7.90 6.13
N LEU A 73 -9.08 -8.92 6.45
CA LEU A 73 -9.36 -10.03 5.52
C LEU A 73 -10.14 -9.56 4.30
N LEU A 74 -11.14 -8.70 4.49
CA LEU A 74 -11.89 -8.11 3.38
C LEU A 74 -10.95 -7.31 2.45
N LEU A 75 -10.01 -6.54 3.01
CA LEU A 75 -8.99 -5.87 2.21
C LEU A 75 -8.12 -6.86 1.42
N ASP A 76 -7.74 -7.99 2.02
CA ASP A 76 -7.02 -9.06 1.32
C ASP A 76 -7.88 -9.69 0.20
N VAL A 77 -9.19 -9.86 0.41
CA VAL A 77 -10.13 -10.34 -0.62
C VAL A 77 -10.24 -9.32 -1.77
N LEU A 78 -10.28 -8.02 -1.45
CA LEU A 78 -10.33 -6.94 -2.43
C LEU A 78 -9.00 -6.73 -3.16
N THR A 79 -7.85 -7.10 -2.57
CA THR A 79 -6.58 -7.14 -3.32
C THR A 79 -6.64 -8.20 -4.40
N VAL A 80 -6.44 -7.82 -5.65
CA VAL A 80 -6.31 -8.75 -6.77
C VAL A 80 -4.83 -9.11 -6.92
N ASN A 81 -4.50 -10.39 -7.11
CA ASN A 81 -3.20 -10.77 -7.65
C ASN A 81 -3.32 -10.70 -9.18
N PRO A 82 -2.93 -9.61 -9.87
CA PRO A 82 -2.95 -9.60 -11.32
C PRO A 82 -2.06 -10.74 -11.85
N PRO A 83 -2.50 -11.48 -12.89
CA PRO A 83 -1.61 -12.40 -13.59
C PRO A 83 -0.43 -11.60 -14.15
N VAL A 84 0.78 -12.11 -13.92
CA VAL A 84 2.02 -11.53 -14.43
C VAL A 84 2.31 -12.17 -15.78
N GLU A 85 2.40 -11.36 -16.84
CA GLU A 85 2.64 -11.82 -18.22
C GLU A 85 4.00 -12.50 -18.38
N ASP A 86 5.05 -11.93 -17.77
CA ASP A 86 6.39 -12.53 -17.72
C ASP A 86 6.94 -12.53 -16.28
N PRO A 87 7.00 -13.69 -15.59
CA PRO A 87 7.57 -13.80 -14.25
C PRO A 87 9.08 -13.53 -14.19
N TYR A 88 9.77 -13.48 -15.33
CA TYR A 88 11.22 -13.27 -15.41
C TYR A 88 11.59 -11.83 -15.77
N HIS A 89 10.60 -11.00 -16.17
CA HIS A 89 10.82 -9.60 -16.47
C HIS A 89 10.53 -8.73 -15.24
N HIS A 90 11.60 -8.23 -14.62
CA HIS A 90 11.51 -7.34 -13.47
C HIS A 90 12.22 -6.02 -13.77
N PRO A 91 11.43 -5.01 -14.10
CA PRO A 91 11.57 -3.79 -13.34
C PRO A 91 10.18 -3.43 -12.83
N MET A 92 9.81 -3.97 -11.67
CA MET A 92 8.83 -3.24 -10.86
C MET A 92 9.47 -1.86 -10.62
N PRO A 93 8.86 -0.76 -11.09
CA PRO A 93 9.24 0.53 -10.57
C PRO A 93 8.90 0.47 -9.09
N ARG A 94 9.91 0.30 -8.23
CA ARG A 94 9.75 0.39 -6.76
C ARG A 94 9.20 1.75 -6.35
N HIS A 95 9.27 2.72 -7.27
CA HIS A 95 8.78 4.07 -7.12
C HIS A 95 7.98 4.44 -8.38
N ALA A 96 6.67 4.59 -8.24
CA ALA A 96 5.95 5.49 -9.12
C ALA A 96 6.42 6.89 -8.72
N ARG A 97 7.30 7.50 -9.52
CA ARG A 97 7.70 8.89 -9.32
C ARG A 97 6.51 9.76 -9.72
N HIS A 98 5.57 9.92 -8.79
CA HIS A 98 4.49 10.87 -8.98
C HIS A 98 5.11 12.27 -8.89
N ASP A 99 4.93 13.05 -9.95
CA ASP A 99 5.27 14.45 -9.93
C ASP A 99 4.39 15.12 -8.86
N MET A 100 5.01 15.56 -7.76
CA MET A 100 4.34 16.10 -6.57
C MET A 100 3.44 17.30 -6.91
N PHE A 101 3.71 17.98 -8.03
CA PHE A 101 2.95 19.14 -8.49
C PHE A 101 1.91 18.81 -9.56
N LYS A 102 1.92 17.60 -10.12
CA LYS A 102 0.87 17.11 -10.99
C LYS A 102 -0.02 16.16 -10.21
N PHE A 103 -1.06 16.73 -9.62
CA PHE A 103 -2.28 15.99 -9.33
C PHE A 103 -2.90 15.53 -10.66
N LYS A 104 -2.30 14.52 -11.30
CA LYS A 104 -3.06 13.71 -12.24
C LYS A 104 -4.11 13.04 -11.39
N MET A 105 -5.38 13.38 -11.61
CA MET A 105 -6.46 12.54 -11.12
C MET A 105 -6.13 11.12 -11.61
N CYS A 106 -5.87 10.21 -10.67
CA CYS A 106 -5.68 8.81 -10.99
C CYS A 106 -7.02 8.31 -11.51
N GLU A 107 -7.20 8.35 -12.83
CA GLU A 107 -8.26 7.60 -13.47
C GLU A 107 -7.84 6.14 -13.39
N TYR A 108 -8.47 5.42 -12.45
CA TYR A 108 -8.26 3.99 -12.30
C TYR A 108 -8.84 3.31 -13.54
N THR A 109 -8.02 3.07 -14.54
CA THR A 109 -8.36 2.13 -15.60
C THR A 109 -8.25 0.71 -15.03
N PRO A 110 -9.30 -0.11 -15.12
CA PRO A 110 -9.25 -1.47 -14.63
C PRO A 110 -8.37 -2.31 -15.56
N ASP A 111 -7.06 -2.28 -15.34
CA ASP A 111 -6.15 -3.14 -16.11
C ASP A 111 -6.23 -4.57 -15.57
N THR A 112 -6.71 -5.51 -16.38
CA THR A 112 -6.92 -6.92 -16.02
C THR A 112 -5.62 -7.73 -16.07
N GLU A 113 -4.64 -7.22 -16.81
CA GLU A 113 -3.33 -7.82 -17.02
C GLU A 113 -2.29 -6.72 -16.81
N TRP A 114 -1.18 -7.05 -16.15
CA TRP A 114 -0.06 -6.11 -16.06
C TRP A 114 0.61 -6.04 -17.42
N LYS A 115 0.20 -5.05 -18.23
CA LYS A 115 0.78 -4.83 -19.55
C LYS A 115 2.01 -3.97 -19.44
N HIS A 116 3.10 -4.42 -20.05
CA HIS A 116 4.28 -3.61 -20.24
C HIS A 116 3.97 -2.52 -21.27
N TYR A 117 3.62 -1.32 -20.80
CA TYR A 117 3.52 -0.17 -21.68
C TYR A 117 4.94 0.29 -22.01
N GLU A 118 5.49 -0.18 -23.13
CA GLU A 118 6.53 0.55 -23.86
C GLU A 118 5.89 1.82 -24.42
N ASP A 119 5.65 2.82 -23.57
CA ASP A 119 5.20 4.12 -24.04
C ASP A 119 6.36 4.74 -24.83
N PRO A 120 6.28 4.84 -26.18
CA PRO A 120 7.36 5.39 -26.97
C PRO A 120 7.49 6.91 -26.79
N SER A 121 6.56 7.53 -26.04
CA SER A 121 6.58 8.95 -25.67
C SER A 121 7.21 9.22 -24.29
N MET A 122 7.44 8.18 -23.47
CA MET A 122 8.25 8.35 -22.26
C MET A 122 9.72 8.48 -22.65
N ASP A 123 10.27 9.67 -22.41
CA ASP A 123 11.65 10.06 -22.68
C ASP A 123 12.65 8.94 -22.29
N LYS A 124 13.27 8.33 -23.32
CA LYS A 124 14.16 7.15 -23.21
C LYS A 124 15.31 7.33 -22.21
N GLY A 125 15.64 8.57 -21.84
CA GLY A 125 16.78 8.90 -20.97
C GLY A 125 16.69 8.44 -19.51
N VAL A 126 15.50 8.07 -18.99
CA VAL A 126 15.34 7.69 -17.57
C VAL A 126 15.11 6.19 -17.37
N GLY A 127 14.39 5.53 -18.28
CA GLY A 127 14.18 4.07 -18.24
C GLY A 127 15.45 3.27 -18.55
N ASP A 128 16.31 3.77 -19.45
CA ASP A 128 17.48 3.02 -19.91
C ASP A 128 18.64 2.97 -18.89
N ARG A 129 18.72 3.93 -17.94
CA ARG A 129 19.78 3.90 -16.92
C ARG A 129 19.63 2.74 -15.94
N PHE A 130 18.40 2.34 -15.61
CA PHE A 130 18.16 1.17 -14.77
C PHE A 130 18.30 -0.14 -15.56
N ARG A 131 18.02 -0.13 -16.89
CA ARG A 131 18.20 -1.29 -17.77
C ARG A 131 19.67 -1.68 -17.98
N HIS A 132 20.57 -0.72 -18.17
CA HIS A 132 21.99 -1.02 -18.43
C HIS A 132 22.74 -1.52 -17.19
N THR A 133 22.43 -1.01 -16.00
CA THR A 133 23.23 -1.34 -14.80
C THR A 133 22.96 -2.77 -14.28
N ILE A 134 21.74 -3.29 -14.45
CA ILE A 134 21.38 -4.65 -14.02
C ILE A 134 21.75 -5.70 -15.07
N SER A 135 21.68 -5.35 -16.36
CA SER A 135 22.10 -6.26 -17.45
C SER A 135 23.62 -6.39 -17.55
N GLN A 136 24.39 -5.30 -17.39
CA GLN A 136 25.85 -5.37 -17.40
C GLN A 136 26.39 -6.20 -16.25
N ARG A 137 25.90 -6.00 -15.01
CA ARG A 137 26.40 -6.77 -13.87
C ARG A 137 26.14 -8.28 -14.02
N ARG A 138 25.01 -8.67 -14.61
CA ARG A 138 24.73 -10.09 -14.92
C ARG A 138 25.55 -10.62 -16.10
N GLN A 139 25.89 -9.79 -17.09
CA GLN A 139 26.76 -10.20 -18.19
C GLN A 139 28.21 -10.34 -17.73
N ASP A 140 28.69 -9.43 -16.87
CA ASP A 140 30.02 -9.49 -16.28
C ASP A 140 30.12 -10.69 -15.31
N GLU A 141 29.10 -10.97 -14.50
CA GLU A 141 29.05 -12.15 -13.63
C GLU A 141 28.89 -13.47 -14.44
N ALA A 142 28.21 -13.45 -15.59
CA ALA A 142 28.09 -14.62 -16.47
C ALA A 142 29.37 -14.87 -17.29
N GLN A 143 30.07 -13.82 -17.73
CA GLN A 143 31.37 -13.95 -18.40
C GLN A 143 32.49 -14.32 -17.41
N GLN A 144 32.38 -13.92 -16.15
CA GLN A 144 33.33 -14.32 -15.11
C GLN A 144 33.08 -15.74 -14.57
N SER A 145 31.88 -16.29 -14.76
CA SER A 145 31.54 -17.67 -14.37
C SER A 145 31.94 -18.72 -15.43
N GLN A 146 32.13 -18.32 -16.69
CA GLN A 146 32.53 -19.23 -17.78
C GLN A 146 33.98 -19.72 -17.69
N ASP A 147 34.80 -19.15 -16.80
CA ASP A 147 36.20 -19.58 -16.56
C ASP A 147 36.36 -20.46 -15.31
N THR A 148 35.25 -20.89 -14.70
CA THR A 148 35.21 -21.80 -13.53
C THR A 148 34.34 -23.05 -13.76
N ASP A 149 34.02 -23.36 -15.01
CA ASP A 149 33.22 -24.52 -15.42
C ASP A 149 34.07 -25.80 -15.56
N GLU A 150 34.79 -26.19 -14.51
CA GLU A 150 35.32 -27.56 -14.42
C GLU A 150 35.18 -28.23 -13.03
N VAL A 151 34.52 -27.60 -12.04
CA VAL A 151 34.34 -28.23 -10.70
C VAL A 151 32.91 -28.14 -10.14
N THR A 152 31.96 -27.50 -10.81
CA THR A 152 30.61 -27.25 -10.23
C THR A 152 29.53 -28.20 -10.74
N GLU A 153 29.85 -29.47 -11.00
CA GLU A 153 28.85 -30.51 -11.32
C GLU A 153 28.33 -31.26 -10.06
N LEU A 154 28.68 -30.80 -8.85
CA LEU A 154 28.37 -31.52 -7.60
C LEU A 154 27.54 -30.75 -6.57
N MET A 155 27.07 -29.55 -6.86
CA MET A 155 26.07 -28.90 -6.02
C MET A 155 24.84 -28.55 -6.85
N GLY A 156 23.82 -29.40 -6.72
CA GLY A 156 22.45 -29.17 -7.17
C GLY A 156 21.83 -27.96 -6.47
N TYR A 157 22.32 -26.77 -6.79
CA TYR A 157 21.68 -25.52 -6.51
C TYR A 157 20.61 -25.32 -7.59
N GLU A 158 19.45 -25.94 -7.36
CA GLU A 158 18.22 -25.46 -7.96
C GLU A 158 18.13 -23.96 -7.67
N SER A 159 18.32 -23.16 -8.72
CA SER A 159 18.01 -21.73 -8.69
C SER A 159 16.51 -21.61 -8.40
N ARG A 160 16.17 -21.50 -7.11
CA ARG A 160 14.81 -21.28 -6.63
C ARG A 160 14.42 -19.84 -6.96
N VAL A 161 14.11 -19.62 -8.23
CA VAL A 161 13.44 -18.40 -8.69
C VAL A 161 12.06 -18.39 -8.03
N GLY A 162 11.93 -17.61 -6.96
CA GLY A 162 10.68 -17.46 -6.23
C GLY A 162 9.65 -16.77 -7.10
N ARG A 163 8.49 -17.40 -7.30
CA ARG A 163 7.32 -16.80 -7.96
C ARG A 163 6.89 -15.54 -7.18
N LEU A 164 7.17 -14.36 -7.74
CA LEU A 164 6.73 -13.08 -7.19
C LEU A 164 5.22 -12.93 -7.40
N HIS A 165 4.47 -12.93 -6.31
CA HIS A 165 3.03 -12.65 -6.33
C HIS A 165 2.84 -11.15 -6.21
N ILE A 166 2.48 -10.49 -7.31
CA ILE A 166 2.14 -9.07 -7.31
C ILE A 166 0.69 -8.94 -6.86
N ARG A 167 0.41 -8.08 -5.88
CA ARG A 167 -0.96 -7.72 -5.44
C ARG A 167 -1.24 -6.28 -5.85
N LEU A 168 -2.28 -6.08 -6.65
CA LEU A 168 -2.82 -4.77 -6.99
C LEU A 168 -4.11 -4.53 -6.22
N LEU A 169 -4.11 -3.52 -5.35
CA LEU A 169 -5.31 -3.05 -4.67
C LEU A 169 -6.00 -2.01 -5.57
N LYS A 170 -7.06 -2.40 -6.27
CA LYS A 170 -7.87 -1.49 -7.09
C LYS A 170 -8.95 -0.86 -6.22
N LEU A 171 -8.60 0.19 -5.48
CA LEU A 171 -9.58 0.92 -4.68
C LEU A 171 -9.48 2.42 -4.99
N PRO A 172 -10.33 2.95 -5.89
CA PRO A 172 -10.40 4.38 -6.12
C PRO A 172 -10.76 5.08 -4.81
N ASN A 173 -10.03 6.13 -4.46
CA ASN A 173 -10.25 6.97 -3.27
C ASN A 173 -10.02 6.29 -1.90
N ILE A 174 -9.20 5.23 -1.80
CA ILE A 174 -9.02 4.54 -0.52
C ILE A 174 -8.21 5.28 0.53
N VAL A 175 -7.42 6.27 0.14
CA VAL A 175 -6.77 7.16 1.11
C VAL A 175 -7.79 8.20 1.59
N CYS A 176 -8.85 7.66 2.17
CA CYS A 176 -9.84 8.39 2.92
C CYS A 176 -9.24 8.62 4.31
N PHE A 177 -9.22 9.89 4.73
CA PHE A 177 -8.75 10.25 6.06
C PHE A 177 -9.50 9.49 7.16
N ASP A 178 -10.75 9.10 6.92
CA ASP A 178 -11.53 8.31 7.88
C ASP A 178 -10.98 6.89 8.06
N VAL A 179 -10.46 6.25 7.01
CA VAL A 179 -9.80 4.95 7.10
C VAL A 179 -8.50 5.07 7.88
N ILE A 180 -7.70 6.09 7.62
CA ILE A 180 -6.46 6.36 8.37
C ILE A 180 -6.77 6.65 9.84
N ASN A 181 -7.80 7.45 10.11
CA ASN A 181 -8.24 7.78 11.47
C ASN A 181 -8.77 6.55 12.21
N ALA A 182 -9.51 5.67 11.53
CA ALA A 182 -9.94 4.39 12.09
C ALA A 182 -8.74 3.50 12.42
N LEU A 183 -7.74 3.41 11.54
CA LEU A 183 -6.48 2.71 11.82
C LEU A 183 -5.71 3.35 12.98
N ALA A 184 -5.67 4.68 13.08
CA ALA A 184 -5.04 5.36 14.20
C ALA A 184 -5.73 5.00 15.53
N ARG A 185 -7.07 4.92 15.55
CA ARG A 185 -7.83 4.43 16.72
C ARG A 185 -7.55 2.96 17.04
N LEU A 186 -7.27 2.13 16.04
CA LEU A 186 -6.87 0.75 16.25
C LEU A 186 -5.45 0.60 16.80
N SER A 187 -4.57 1.57 16.55
CA SER A 187 -3.21 1.54 17.09
C SER A 187 -3.15 1.61 18.62
N THR A 188 -4.22 2.11 19.25
CA THR A 188 -4.33 2.16 20.71
C THR A 188 -4.92 0.88 21.31
N THR A 189 -5.46 -0.03 20.50
CA THR A 189 -6.05 -1.30 20.96
C THR A 189 -5.01 -2.43 20.90
N GLU A 190 -5.26 -3.53 21.61
CA GLU A 190 -4.35 -4.70 21.65
C GLU A 190 -4.30 -5.48 20.32
N GLU A 191 -5.11 -5.13 19.33
CA GLU A 191 -5.22 -5.84 18.05
C GLU A 191 -4.14 -5.45 17.03
N LEU A 192 -2.88 -5.37 17.47
CA LEU A 192 -1.74 -4.99 16.63
C LEU A 192 -1.48 -5.95 15.46
N GLN A 193 -2.09 -7.14 15.46
CA GLN A 193 -1.94 -8.12 14.38
C GLN A 193 -2.50 -7.64 13.05
N VAL A 194 -3.47 -6.71 13.06
CA VAL A 194 -4.05 -6.13 11.84
C VAL A 194 -2.98 -5.38 11.04
N PHE A 195 -2.06 -4.69 11.71
CA PHE A 195 -0.97 -3.94 11.06
C PHE A 195 0.11 -4.82 10.43
N ARG A 196 0.12 -6.13 10.70
CA ARG A 196 1.04 -7.07 10.04
C ARG A 196 0.55 -7.50 8.65
N ARG A 197 -0.69 -7.20 8.29
CA ARG A 197 -1.25 -7.56 6.98
C ARG A 197 -0.64 -6.67 5.90
N SER A 198 -0.22 -7.29 4.80
CA SER A 198 0.44 -6.61 3.67
C SER A 198 -0.40 -5.49 3.07
N SER A 199 -1.72 -5.66 3.06
CA SER A 199 -2.68 -4.67 2.56
C SER A 199 -2.71 -3.41 3.44
N VAL A 200 -2.76 -3.58 4.75
CA VAL A 200 -2.70 -2.48 5.73
C VAL A 200 -1.33 -1.80 5.71
N GLN A 201 -0.24 -2.58 5.61
CA GLN A 201 1.12 -2.04 5.49
C GLN A 201 1.27 -1.20 4.23
N ALA A 202 0.81 -1.70 3.08
CA ALA A 202 0.85 -0.94 1.82
C ALA A 202 0.06 0.38 1.93
N LEU A 203 -1.09 0.38 2.62
CA LEU A 203 -1.86 1.59 2.86
C LEU A 203 -1.12 2.59 3.75
N LEU A 204 -0.47 2.11 4.82
CA LEU A 204 0.35 2.94 5.71
C LEU A 204 1.59 3.48 5.01
N ASP A 205 2.30 2.65 4.24
CA ASP A 205 3.48 3.04 3.47
C ASP A 205 3.12 4.12 2.45
N PHE A 206 2.00 3.94 1.74
CA PHE A 206 1.47 4.93 0.81
C PHE A 206 1.13 6.24 1.53
N SER A 207 0.40 6.16 2.65
CA SER A 207 0.00 7.33 3.45
C SER A 207 1.21 8.07 4.00
N TRP A 208 2.22 7.34 4.45
CA TRP A 208 3.48 7.90 4.93
C TRP A 208 4.21 8.64 3.82
N PHE A 209 4.39 8.02 2.66
CA PHE A 209 5.17 8.61 1.57
C PHE A 209 4.52 9.86 0.98
N HIS A 210 3.20 9.87 0.85
CA HIS A 210 2.49 10.93 0.14
C HIS A 210 1.96 12.04 1.05
N ILE A 211 1.49 11.70 2.24
CA ILE A 211 0.83 12.65 3.14
C ILE A 211 1.77 13.02 4.28
N VAL A 212 2.11 12.04 5.12
CA VAL A 212 2.78 12.32 6.40
C VAL A 212 4.20 12.85 6.19
N ARG A 213 4.94 12.31 5.22
CA ARG A 213 6.30 12.77 4.93
C ARG A 213 6.34 14.22 4.49
N LEU A 214 5.38 14.67 3.68
CA LEU A 214 5.32 16.06 3.23
C LEU A 214 5.04 17.00 4.40
N GLU A 215 4.01 16.70 5.18
CA GLU A 215 3.64 17.47 6.37
C GLU A 215 4.79 17.51 7.39
N TYR A 216 5.39 16.35 7.68
CA TYR A 216 6.54 16.25 8.57
C TYR A 216 7.72 17.09 8.06
N THR A 217 8.03 17.04 6.76
CA THR A 217 9.12 17.80 6.17
C THR A 217 8.87 19.31 6.28
N VAL A 218 7.64 19.76 6.01
CA VAL A 218 7.26 21.17 6.13
C VAL A 218 7.35 21.64 7.59
N ASN A 219 6.78 20.88 8.53
CA ASN A 219 6.86 21.19 9.96
C ASN A 219 8.30 21.21 10.47
N LEU A 220 9.13 20.27 10.02
CA LEU A 220 10.55 20.24 10.36
C LEU A 220 11.27 21.49 9.86
N ILE A 221 11.04 21.91 8.61
CA ILE A 221 11.61 23.14 8.04
C ILE A 221 11.18 24.37 8.85
N ILE A 222 9.90 24.49 9.19
CA ILE A 222 9.38 25.60 10.01
C ILE A 222 10.11 25.63 11.37
N LYS A 223 10.27 24.48 12.02
CA LYS A 223 10.97 24.41 13.32
C LYS A 223 12.45 24.76 13.23
N VAL A 224 13.12 24.36 12.15
CA VAL A 224 14.52 24.75 11.90
C VAL A 224 14.63 26.25 11.68
N LEU A 225 13.71 26.87 10.93
CA LEU A 225 13.68 28.32 10.72
C LEU A 225 13.39 29.09 12.01
N GLU A 226 12.48 28.59 12.85
CA GLU A 226 12.18 29.17 14.16
C GLU A 226 13.41 29.18 15.06
N ILE A 227 14.14 28.07 15.14
CA ILE A 227 15.39 27.97 15.90
C ILE A 227 16.45 28.89 15.32
N ALA A 228 16.61 28.92 13.99
CA ALA A 228 17.58 29.80 13.32
C ALA A 228 17.28 31.28 13.59
N PHE A 229 16.01 31.67 13.59
CA PHE A 229 15.57 33.02 13.92
C PHE A 229 15.85 33.37 15.38
N LEU A 230 15.56 32.47 16.33
CA LEU A 230 15.89 32.67 17.73
C LEU A 230 17.40 32.83 17.94
N LEU A 231 18.21 32.00 17.28
CA LEU A 231 19.66 32.13 17.32
C LEU A 231 20.11 33.48 16.75
N TRP A 232 19.58 33.87 15.59
CA TRP A 232 19.87 35.18 14.98
C TRP A 232 19.57 36.32 15.96
N VAL A 233 18.40 36.30 16.61
CA VAL A 233 18.00 37.34 17.58
C VAL A 233 18.92 37.33 18.81
N THR A 234 19.30 36.16 19.31
CA THR A 234 20.21 36.07 20.48
C THR A 234 21.63 36.52 20.20
N PHE A 235 22.12 36.32 18.98
CA PHE A 235 23.48 36.72 18.56
C PHE A 235 23.53 38.09 17.88
N ALA A 236 22.38 38.69 17.58
CA ALA A 236 22.32 40.04 17.03
C ALA A 236 22.96 41.00 18.06
N PRO A 237 23.98 41.78 17.67
CA PRO A 237 24.55 42.76 18.57
C PRO A 237 23.44 43.69 19.05
N PRO A 238 23.40 44.04 20.35
CA PRO A 238 22.41 44.98 20.84
C PRO A 238 22.51 46.23 19.97
N GLN A 239 21.38 46.68 19.43
CA GLN A 239 21.37 47.94 18.71
C GLN A 239 21.74 49.02 19.70
N THR A 240 23.03 49.37 19.73
CA THR A 240 23.55 50.48 20.49
C THR A 240 22.71 51.67 20.07
N GLU A 241 21.97 52.25 21.02
CA GLU A 241 21.10 53.42 20.84
C GLU A 241 21.93 54.66 20.46
N ALA A 242 22.62 54.62 19.33
CA ALA A 242 23.62 55.60 18.92
C ALA A 242 23.01 56.91 18.41
N GLY A 243 21.71 57.14 18.62
CA GLY A 243 20.99 58.27 17.99
C GLY A 243 19.91 58.94 18.84
N ARG A 244 19.63 58.54 20.08
CA ARG A 244 18.68 59.28 20.92
C ARG A 244 19.37 60.43 21.66
N ARG A 245 20.02 61.32 20.92
CA ARG A 245 20.33 62.67 21.44
C ARG A 245 19.03 63.48 21.37
N ILE A 246 18.37 63.54 22.52
CA ILE A 246 17.27 64.46 22.80
C ILE A 246 17.82 65.87 22.54
N SER A 247 17.28 66.53 21.51
CA SER A 247 17.39 67.98 21.32
C SER A 247 16.11 68.62 21.83
#